data_AF-A0A170PPW8-F1
#
_entry.id   AF-A0A170PPW8-F1
#
_cell.length_a   1.000
_cell.length_b   1.000
_cell.length_c   1.000
_cell.angle_alpha   90.00
_cell.angle_beta   90.00
_cell.angle_gamma   90.00
#
_symmetry.space_group_name_H-M   'P 1'
#
loop_
_entity.id
_entity.type
_entity.pdbx_description
1 polymer ?
#
loop_
_entity_poly.entity_id
_entity_poly.type
_entity_poly.pdbx_seq_one_letter_code
_entity_poly.pdbx_strand_id
1 'polypeptide(L)' 'MTDHETRYLLTRAKQEATMAARAEHPSAAAAHRTLSLRYSTKAVIGLSEETDRPSVDATAR' A
#
# COMPACT_ATOMS: atom_id res chain seq x y z
N MET A 1 4.43 -10.00 -3.40
CA MET A 1 3.30 -9.75 -2.49
C MET A 1 2.07 -10.51 -2.97
N THR A 2 1.13 -10.80 -2.09
CA THR A 2 -0.18 -11.36 -2.45
C THR A 2 -1.23 -10.26 -2.60
N ASP A 3 -2.30 -10.52 -3.35
CA ASP A 3 -3.50 -9.67 -3.42
C ASP A 3 -4.02 -9.23 -2.04
N HIS A 4 -3.99 -10.16 -1.06
CA HIS A 4 -4.46 -9.89 0.29
C HIS A 4 -3.55 -8.88 1.01
N GLU A 5 -2.23 -9.04 0.89
CA GLU A 5 -1.26 -8.09 1.47
C GLU A 5 -1.38 -6.71 0.82
N THR A 6 -1.55 -6.63 -0.50
CA THR A 6 -1.74 -5.36 -1.21
C THR A 6 -3.00 -4.65 -0.71
N ARG A 7 -4.15 -5.35 -0.61
CA ARG A 7 -5.40 -4.78 -0.09
C ARG A 7 -5.26 -4.32 1.36
N TYR A 8 -4.55 -5.08 2.18
CA TYR A 8 -4.25 -4.70 3.56
C TYR A 8 -3.45 -3.39 3.60
N LEU A 9 -2.38 -3.28 2.82
CA LEU A 9 -1.54 -2.08 2.76
C LEU A 9 -2.32 -0.85 2.32
N LEU A 10 -3.14 -0.97 1.27
CA LEU A 10 -3.99 0.13 0.80
C LEU A 10 -5.05 0.54 1.85
N THR A 11 -5.63 -0.44 2.54
CA THR A 11 -6.58 -0.17 3.63
C THR A 11 -5.92 0.57 4.78
N ARG A 12 -4.72 0.14 5.19
CA ARG A 12 -3.93 0.85 6.22
C ARG A 12 -3.57 2.25 5.77
N ALA A 13 -3.10 2.43 4.54
CA ALA A 13 -2.78 3.75 4.02
C ALA A 13 -3.98 4.73 4.14
N LYS A 14 -5.18 4.29 3.74
CA LYS A 14 -6.41 5.08 3.86
C LYS A 14 -6.78 5.41 5.31
N GLN A 15 -6.61 4.45 6.22
CA GLN A 15 -6.86 4.66 7.66
C GLN A 15 -5.90 5.72 8.22
N GLU A 16 -4.61 5.62 7.93
CA GLU A 16 -3.60 6.59 8.39
C GLU A 16 -3.87 7.98 7.80
N ALA A 17 -4.23 8.09 6.52
CA ALA A 17 -4.63 9.37 5.92
C ALA A 17 -5.84 10.00 6.64
N THR A 18 -6.82 9.17 7.02
CA THR A 18 -8.00 9.62 7.78
C THR A 18 -7.62 10.08 9.18
N MET A 19 -6.72 9.36 9.87
CA MET A 19 -6.23 9.76 11.19
C MET A 19 -5.41 11.06 11.10
N ALA A 20 -4.60 11.24 10.06
CA ALA A 20 -3.88 12.48 9.83
C ALA A 20 -4.81 13.70 9.66
N ALA A 21 -5.95 13.52 8.98
CA ALA A 21 -6.93 14.58 8.78
C ALA A 21 -7.69 14.95 10.08
N ARG A 22 -7.75 14.03 11.04
CA ARG A 22 -8.43 14.20 12.33
C ARG A 22 -7.49 14.57 13.48
N ALA A 23 -6.18 14.50 13.26
CA ALA A 23 -5.20 14.71 14.31
C ALA A 23 -5.17 16.18 14.76
N GLU A 24 -5.32 16.40 16.06
CA GLU A 24 -5.30 17.73 16.68
C GLU A 24 -3.89 18.34 16.70
N HIS A 25 -2.87 17.50 16.84
CA HIS A 25 -1.46 17.94 16.93
C HIS A 25 -0.73 17.80 15.59
N PRO A 26 0.02 18.84 15.14
CA PRO A 26 0.77 18.78 13.88
C PRO A 26 1.76 17.62 13.78
N SER A 27 2.40 17.25 14.89
CA SER A 27 3.32 16.11 14.96
C SER A 27 2.63 14.77 14.72
N ALA A 28 1.44 14.57 15.32
CA ALA A 28 0.63 13.38 15.09
C ALA A 28 0.14 13.32 13.63
N ALA A 29 -0.31 14.46 13.07
CA ALA A 29 -0.70 14.53 11.66
C ALA A 29 0.47 14.14 10.73
N ALA A 30 1.69 14.62 11.00
CA ALA A 30 2.88 14.29 10.23
C ALA A 30 3.25 12.80 10.32
N ALA A 31 3.14 12.20 11.52
CA ALA A 31 3.37 10.78 11.72
C ALA A 31 2.40 9.92 10.89
N HIS A 32 1.09 10.21 10.98
CA HIS A 32 0.08 9.49 10.21
C HIS A 32 0.24 9.69 8.69
N ARG A 33 0.59 10.89 8.21
CA ARG A 33 0.91 11.12 6.79
C ARG A 33 2.10 10.27 6.33
N THR A 34 3.13 10.17 7.17
CA THR A 34 4.31 9.35 6.87
C THR A 34 3.95 7.87 6.78
N LEU A 35 3.13 7.36 7.70
CA LEU A 35 2.65 5.98 7.66
C LEU A 35 1.78 5.72 6.43
N SER A 36 0.86 6.63 6.10
CA SER A 36 0.05 6.56 4.89
C SER A 36 0.90 6.44 3.63
N LEU A 37 1.94 7.27 3.50
CA LEU A 37 2.85 7.22 2.35
C LEU A 37 3.60 5.90 2.31
N ARG A 38 4.16 5.44 3.44
CA ARG A 38 4.89 4.16 3.50
C ARG A 38 4.03 2.98 3.06
N TYR A 39 2.79 2.89 3.54
CA TYR A 39 1.89 1.80 3.16
C TYR A 39 1.51 1.87 1.67
N SER A 40 1.22 3.07 1.14
CA SER A 40 0.96 3.26 -0.29
C SER A 40 2.16 2.88 -1.16
N THR A 41 3.37 3.30 -0.79
CA THR A 41 4.59 2.93 -1.53
C THR A 41 4.81 1.43 -1.54
N LYS A 42 4.65 0.74 -0.40
CA LYS A 42 4.77 -0.73 -0.35
C LYS A 42 3.71 -1.42 -1.22
N ALA A 43 2.48 -0.92 -1.22
CA ALA A 43 1.41 -1.45 -2.08
C ALA A 43 1.76 -1.33 -3.56
N VAL A 44 2.25 -0.16 -3.99
CA VAL A 44 2.65 0.09 -5.39
C VAL A 44 3.82 -0.79 -5.81
N ILE A 45 4.87 -0.89 -4.99
CA ILE A 45 6.03 -1.75 -5.29
C ILE A 45 5.59 -3.19 -5.50
N GLY A 46 4.77 -3.72 -4.59
CA GLY A 46 4.32 -5.11 -4.71
C GLY A 46 3.41 -5.38 -5.92
N LEU A 47 2.61 -4.40 -6.35
CA LEU A 47 1.83 -4.49 -7.60
C LEU A 47 2.74 -4.51 -8.84
N SER A 48 3.80 -3.70 -8.84
CA SER A 48 4.78 -3.70 -9.92
C SER A 48 5.54 -5.03 -10.01
N GLU A 49 5.96 -5.60 -8.88
CA GLU A 49 6.63 -6.91 -8.82
C GLU A 49 5.74 -8.08 -9.26
N GLU A 50 4.42 -7.99 -9.06
CA GLU A 50 3.47 -9.00 -9.52
C GLU A 50 3.24 -8.93 -11.03
N THR A 51 3.28 -7.72 -11.60
CA THR A 51 3.13 -7.49 -13.05
C THR A 51 4.32 -8.03 -13.86
N ASP A 52 5.52 -8.09 -13.27
CA ASP A 52 6.76 -8.54 -13.90
C ASP A 52 6.97 -10.08 -13.85
N ARG A 53 6.04 -10.84 -13.25
CA ARG A 53 6.10 -12.30 -13.28
C ARG A 53 5.60 -12.81 -14.63
N PRO A 54 6.44 -13.48 -15.44
CA PRO A 54 5.97 -14.09 -16.68
C PRO A 54 4.89 -15.11 -16.36
N SER A 55 3.73 -14.97 -17.01
CA SER A 55 2.65 -15.95 -16.98
C SER A 55 3.18 -17.31 -17.43
N VAL A 56 3.22 -18.28 -16.52
CA VAL A 56 3.64 -19.66 -16.80
C VAL A 56 2.60 -20.45 -17.62
N ASP A 57 1.51 -19.81 -18.03
CA ASP A 57 0.39 -20.44 -18.74
C ASP A 57 0.49 -20.37 -20.27
N ALA A 58 1.55 -19.77 -20.82
CA ALA A 58 1.69 -19.58 -22.27
C ALA A 58 2.35 -20.75 -23.03
N THR A 59 2.74 -21.85 -22.36
CA THR A 59 3.56 -22.93 -22.97
C THR A 59 2.88 -24.29 -23.09
N ALA A 60 1.56 -24.38 -22.89
CA ALA A 60 0.82 -25.63 -23.05
C ALA A 60 -0.32 -25.51 -24.08
N ARG A 61 0.03 -25.33 -25.37
CA ARG A 61 -0.82 -25.70 -26.50
C ARG A 61 0.02 -26.20 -27.67
#